data_AF-R6AE12-F1
#
_entry.id   AF-R6AE12-F1
#
_cell.length_a   1.000
_cell.length_b   1.000
_cell.length_c   1.000
_cell.angle_alpha   90.00
_cell.angle_beta   90.00
_cell.angle_gamma   90.00
#
_symmetry.space_group_name_H-M   'P 1'
#
loop_
_entity.id
_entity.type
_entity.pdbx_description
1 polymer ?
#
loop_
_entity_poly.entity_id
_entity_poly.type
_entity_poly.pdbx_seq_one_letter_code
_entity_poly.pdbx_strand_id
1 'polypeptide(L)'
;MVKRDQKALLQIIRRLESEYQEEAKEAAEELYTLLDRGCKVEAALAQLRKDHPALFQLSGLQDAMVEAAAYGYGIVPAILTDTQVKAWRRALSKSWDDSGMTLSEKIHGAGVKMRESIISTIRSQMRRNATWTSMARELYDGYNSGKAVTMQQALPKYLQTVRNAYGAPRIVAESRKALRNIERLSQNGAPTKALKAAYKQLIETAQTGTEEALNKACWVAMQEKSRYIADRIARTEMARAWADGFLADIMQDDDVVAVKWKLSSRHPVFDVCDMYSKANMYNLGSGIYPKAKLPPLPAHPHCLCSFTTVYAGEVDLKKQKNCIKAEGEKWLSNLSDDHRRKVLGIQGNKAFKRGADWREYMRNWTAPQSMESRISGLMEKNLFPPTDAFIASLAQKYGMTYTKGKKGEDRFYSDEGRPIYPPNNGAVGKEEKTVLPKGTVISRYGGNAGKYASPEGTAMEARALSKQTRKQNDLHTFVLEKDVECLQGEVAPWFGQEGRGVQYRLQSSIESMLKRGELSEK
;
A
#
# COMPACT_ATOMS: atom_id res chain seq x y z
N MET A 1 1.72 -10.15 -19.32
CA MET A 1 1.72 -10.28 -17.84
C MET A 1 3.09 -10.74 -17.39
N VAL A 2 3.55 -10.28 -16.24
CA VAL A 2 4.84 -10.63 -15.63
C VAL A 2 4.60 -11.56 -14.45
N LYS A 3 5.55 -12.46 -14.19
CA LYS A 3 5.50 -13.31 -12.99
C LYS A 3 5.50 -12.43 -11.74
N ARG A 4 4.54 -12.68 -10.83
CA ARG A 4 4.45 -12.05 -9.52
C ARG A 4 5.63 -12.51 -8.67
N ASP A 5 6.74 -11.78 -8.74
CA ASP A 5 7.93 -12.04 -7.93
C ASP A 5 8.11 -10.94 -6.89
N GLN A 6 8.22 -11.37 -5.64
CA GLN A 6 8.50 -10.52 -4.50
C GLN A 6 9.85 -9.79 -4.62
N LYS A 7 10.76 -10.27 -5.48
CA LYS A 7 12.02 -9.56 -5.79
C LYS A 7 11.79 -8.14 -6.29
N ALA A 8 10.74 -7.89 -7.08
CA ALA A 8 10.41 -6.56 -7.58
C ALA A 8 10.06 -5.61 -6.42
N LEU A 9 9.19 -6.05 -5.49
CA LEU A 9 8.88 -5.31 -4.27
C LEU A 9 10.14 -4.98 -3.46
N LEU A 10 11.06 -5.94 -3.32
CA LEU A 10 12.33 -5.73 -2.63
C LEU A 10 13.30 -4.78 -3.34
N GLN A 11 13.20 -4.63 -4.67
CA GLN A 11 13.99 -3.67 -5.43
C GLN A 11 13.44 -2.25 -5.24
N ILE A 12 12.12 -2.07 -5.31
CA ILE A 12 11.45 -0.78 -5.07
C ILE A 12 11.79 -0.27 -3.66
N ILE A 13 11.65 -1.14 -2.65
CA ILE A 13 11.99 -0.81 -1.26
C ILE A 13 13.45 -0.33 -1.15
N ARG A 14 14.39 -1.05 -1.75
CA ARG A 14 15.81 -0.69 -1.70
C ARG A 14 16.11 0.64 -2.39
N ARG A 15 15.44 0.92 -3.51
CA ARG A 15 15.60 2.18 -4.24
C ARG A 15 15.13 3.36 -3.38
N LEU A 16 13.91 3.28 -2.84
CA LEU A 16 13.34 4.33 -2.00
C LEU A 16 14.16 4.55 -0.71
N GLU A 17 14.66 3.48 -0.11
CA GLU A 17 15.55 3.56 1.06
C GLU A 17 16.87 4.27 0.72
N SER A 18 17.45 3.98 -0.44
CA SER A 18 18.68 4.63 -0.88
C SER A 18 18.46 6.11 -1.15
N GLU A 19 17.39 6.48 -1.84
CA GLU A 19 17.01 7.87 -2.11
C GLU A 19 16.79 8.65 -0.81
N TYR A 20 16.03 8.07 0.13
CA TYR A 20 15.81 8.67 1.44
C TYR A 20 17.11 8.81 2.25
N GLN A 21 18.02 7.84 2.13
CA GLN A 21 19.28 7.85 2.85
C GLN A 21 20.22 8.96 2.37
N GLU A 22 20.33 9.18 1.06
CA GLU A 22 21.13 10.27 0.51
C GLU A 22 20.57 11.63 0.92
N GLU A 23 19.26 11.84 0.75
CA GLU A 23 18.59 13.08 1.19
C GLU A 23 18.78 13.34 2.70
N ALA A 24 18.71 12.28 3.52
CA ALA A 24 18.88 12.40 4.98
C ALA A 24 20.32 12.78 5.36
N LYS A 25 21.30 12.37 4.55
CA LYS A 25 22.70 12.70 4.74
C LYS A 25 22.96 14.18 4.39
N GLU A 26 22.44 14.65 3.26
CA GLU A 26 22.53 16.05 2.85
C GLU A 26 21.89 16.99 3.89
N ALA A 27 20.67 16.66 4.34
CA ALA A 27 19.98 17.42 5.39
C ALA A 27 20.74 17.44 6.73
N ALA A 28 21.52 16.40 7.02
CA ALA A 28 22.37 16.38 8.20
C ALA A 28 23.54 17.35 8.08
N GLU A 29 24.22 17.36 6.94
CA GLU A 29 25.33 18.27 6.66
C GLU A 29 24.88 19.74 6.67
N GLU A 30 23.71 20.04 6.07
CA GLU A 30 23.14 21.38 6.09
C GLU A 30 22.78 21.81 7.52
N LEU A 31 22.17 20.92 8.33
CA LEU A 31 21.87 21.26 9.71
C LEU A 31 23.12 21.66 10.47
N TYR A 32 24.20 20.87 10.34
CA TYR A 32 25.44 21.17 11.05
C TYR A 32 25.97 22.55 10.65
N THR A 33 25.95 22.85 9.35
CA THR A 33 26.34 24.16 8.84
C THR A 33 25.51 25.30 9.44
N LEU A 34 24.19 25.10 9.60
CA LEU A 34 23.31 26.09 10.21
C LEU A 34 23.60 26.27 11.71
N LEU A 35 23.80 25.18 12.45
CA LEU A 35 24.11 25.23 13.88
C LEU A 35 25.47 25.87 14.17
N ASP A 36 26.49 25.55 13.36
CA ASP A 36 27.84 26.14 13.49
C ASP A 36 27.85 27.65 13.22
N ARG A 37 26.89 28.14 12.41
CA ARG A 37 26.65 29.58 12.18
C ARG A 37 25.85 30.25 13.29
N GLY A 38 25.54 29.54 14.37
CA GLY A 38 24.79 30.06 15.51
C GLY A 38 23.27 30.16 15.26
N CYS A 39 22.73 29.54 14.21
CA CYS A 39 21.28 29.49 14.02
C CYS A 39 20.63 28.71 15.18
N LYS A 40 19.55 29.28 15.72
CA LYS A 40 18.71 28.55 16.68
C LYS A 40 18.13 27.31 16.01
N VAL A 41 18.09 26.20 16.74
CA VAL A 41 17.62 24.90 16.28
C VAL A 41 16.24 24.99 15.61
N GLU A 42 15.34 25.83 16.11
CA GLU A 42 14.01 26.09 15.54
C GLU A 42 14.08 26.58 14.09
N ALA A 43 14.93 27.57 13.85
CA ALA A 43 15.08 28.21 12.55
C ALA A 43 15.78 27.26 11.58
N ALA A 44 16.80 26.55 12.05
CA ALA A 44 17.51 25.56 11.25
C ALA A 44 16.60 24.41 10.82
N LEU A 45 15.73 23.92 11.71
CA LEU A 45 14.75 22.88 11.39
C LEU A 45 13.63 23.39 10.46
N ALA A 46 13.22 24.65 10.58
CA ALA A 46 12.26 25.25 9.65
C ALA A 46 12.86 25.37 8.24
N GLN A 47 14.15 25.72 8.16
CA GLN A 47 14.91 25.78 6.92
C GLN A 47 15.03 24.39 6.27
N LEU A 48 15.45 23.37 7.03
CA LEU A 48 15.54 22.00 6.52
C LEU A 48 14.20 21.43 6.04
N ARG A 49 13.07 21.82 6.64
CA ARG A 49 11.74 21.42 6.16
C ARG A 49 11.42 22.00 4.79
N LYS A 50 11.95 23.18 4.50
CA LYS A 50 11.79 23.87 3.22
C LYS A 50 12.75 23.30 2.17
N ASP A 51 13.98 23.02 2.58
CA ASP A 51 15.06 22.65 1.67
C ASP A 51 15.05 21.14 1.38
N HIS A 52 14.63 20.30 2.33
CA HIS A 52 14.52 18.85 2.21
C HIS A 52 13.10 18.31 2.45
N PRO A 53 12.08 18.77 1.69
CA PRO A 53 10.67 18.38 1.92
C PRO A 53 10.45 16.87 1.79
N ALA A 54 11.28 16.18 1.00
CA ALA A 54 11.23 14.73 0.79
C ALA A 54 11.36 13.93 2.09
N LEU A 55 12.19 14.38 3.04
CA LEU A 55 12.38 13.72 4.33
C LEU A 55 11.16 13.76 5.24
N PHE A 56 10.28 14.76 5.01
CA PHE A 56 9.12 15.03 5.83
C PHE A 56 7.82 14.53 5.21
N GLN A 57 7.77 14.43 3.88
CA GLN A 57 6.58 14.06 3.12
C GLN A 57 6.68 12.66 2.50
N LEU A 58 7.87 12.03 2.50
CA LEU A 58 8.16 10.79 1.77
C LEU A 58 7.75 10.89 0.29
N SER A 59 8.17 11.97 -0.36
CA SER A 59 7.95 12.18 -1.79
C SER A 59 8.52 11.00 -2.56
N GLY A 60 7.69 10.35 -3.38
CA GLY A 60 8.03 9.11 -4.10
C GLY A 60 7.39 7.84 -3.53
N LEU A 61 6.94 7.83 -2.26
CA LEU A 61 6.26 6.67 -1.68
C LEU A 61 4.98 6.32 -2.44
N GLN A 62 4.19 7.32 -2.83
CA GLN A 62 2.96 7.10 -3.60
C GLN A 62 3.22 6.43 -4.96
N ASP A 63 4.32 6.78 -5.62
CA ASP A 63 4.69 6.19 -6.91
C ASP A 63 5.23 4.78 -6.73
N ALA A 64 6.06 4.57 -5.70
CA ALA A 64 6.51 3.26 -5.27
C ALA A 64 5.33 2.32 -4.91
N MET A 65 4.25 2.86 -4.32
CA MET A 65 3.03 2.11 -4.06
C MET A 65 2.30 1.71 -5.34
N VAL A 66 2.16 2.61 -6.31
CA VAL A 66 1.56 2.27 -7.62
C VAL A 66 2.39 1.20 -8.32
N GLU A 67 3.72 1.33 -8.31
CA GLU A 67 4.65 0.36 -8.86
C GLU A 67 4.51 -1.01 -8.17
N ALA A 68 4.48 -1.03 -6.82
CA ALA A 68 4.28 -2.25 -6.05
C ALA A 68 2.94 -2.91 -6.37
N ALA A 69 1.86 -2.15 -6.48
CA ALA A 69 0.54 -2.64 -6.88
C ALA A 69 0.56 -3.20 -8.30
N ALA A 70 1.26 -2.56 -9.24
CA ALA A 70 1.35 -3.04 -10.63
C ALA A 70 2.02 -4.42 -10.69
N TYR A 71 3.14 -4.59 -9.97
CA TYR A 71 3.80 -5.88 -9.86
C TYR A 71 2.97 -6.93 -9.10
N GLY A 72 2.24 -6.52 -8.07
CA GLY A 72 1.28 -7.38 -7.36
C GLY A 72 0.18 -7.88 -8.30
N TYR A 73 -0.35 -6.99 -9.14
CA TYR A 73 -1.32 -7.31 -10.18
C TYR A 73 -0.73 -8.20 -11.29
N GLY A 74 0.59 -8.18 -11.49
CA GLY A 74 1.28 -8.99 -12.50
C GLY A 74 1.51 -8.26 -13.82
N ILE A 75 1.64 -6.93 -13.78
CA ILE A 75 1.99 -6.08 -14.94
C ILE A 75 3.25 -5.27 -14.63
N VAL A 76 3.93 -4.80 -15.68
CA VAL A 76 4.94 -3.75 -15.49
C VAL A 76 4.24 -2.40 -15.35
N PRO A 77 4.74 -1.48 -14.49
CA PRO A 77 4.13 -0.17 -14.30
C PRO A 77 4.02 0.66 -15.57
N ALA A 78 4.99 0.52 -16.50
CA ALA A 78 5.02 1.25 -17.76
C ALA A 78 3.83 0.98 -18.71
N ILE A 79 3.04 -0.07 -18.45
CA ILE A 79 1.80 -0.33 -19.19
C ILE A 79 0.67 0.61 -18.74
N LEU A 80 0.73 1.13 -17.51
CA LEU A 80 -0.30 2.00 -16.97
C LEU A 80 -0.27 3.37 -17.65
N THR A 81 -1.46 3.89 -17.97
CA THR A 81 -1.60 5.28 -18.42
C THR A 81 -1.54 6.25 -17.25
N ASP A 82 -1.29 7.53 -17.52
CA ASP A 82 -1.32 8.59 -16.50
C ASP A 82 -2.67 8.64 -15.76
N THR A 83 -3.77 8.42 -16.48
CA THR A 83 -5.12 8.34 -15.91
C THR A 83 -5.23 7.17 -14.91
N GLN A 84 -4.69 6.01 -15.28
CA GLN A 84 -4.65 4.83 -14.39
C GLN A 84 -3.76 5.07 -13.18
N VAL A 85 -2.55 5.58 -13.38
CA VAL A 85 -1.60 5.93 -12.30
C VAL A 85 -2.23 6.89 -11.31
N LYS A 86 -2.88 7.97 -11.78
CA LYS A 86 -3.58 8.95 -10.91
C LYS A 86 -4.70 8.29 -10.11
N ALA A 87 -5.50 7.43 -10.74
CA ALA A 87 -6.59 6.74 -10.06
C ALA A 87 -6.08 5.76 -9.00
N TRP A 88 -5.05 4.97 -9.33
CA TRP A 88 -4.42 4.03 -8.40
C TRP A 88 -3.79 4.77 -7.23
N ARG A 89 -3.03 5.85 -7.49
CA ARG A 89 -2.44 6.71 -6.46
C ARG A 89 -3.49 7.21 -5.47
N ARG A 90 -4.63 7.70 -5.98
CA ARG A 90 -5.74 8.18 -5.15
C ARG A 90 -6.36 7.06 -4.31
N ALA A 91 -6.57 5.89 -4.90
CA ALA A 91 -7.17 4.75 -4.21
C ALA A 91 -6.24 4.15 -3.13
N LEU A 92 -4.97 3.98 -3.46
CA LEU A 92 -3.94 3.45 -2.55
C LEU A 92 -3.60 4.43 -1.41
N SER A 93 -3.98 5.69 -1.51
CA SER A 93 -3.79 6.68 -0.44
C SER A 93 -4.90 6.65 0.63
N LYS A 94 -6.02 5.97 0.38
CA LYS A 94 -7.14 5.87 1.33
C LYS A 94 -6.79 4.99 2.53
N SER A 95 -7.41 5.28 3.67
CA SER A 95 -7.38 4.39 4.83
C SER A 95 -7.96 3.02 4.46
N TRP A 96 -7.44 1.99 5.12
CA TRP A 96 -7.82 0.59 4.92
C TRP A 96 -8.36 -0.05 6.21
N ASP A 97 -8.20 0.62 7.35
CA ASP A 97 -8.62 0.14 8.66
C ASP A 97 -9.70 1.08 9.24
N ASP A 98 -10.43 0.56 10.22
CA ASP A 98 -11.51 1.27 10.91
C ASP A 98 -11.06 2.55 11.61
N SER A 99 -9.74 2.80 11.67
CA SER A 99 -9.19 4.05 12.19
C SER A 99 -9.51 5.25 11.29
N GLY A 100 -9.83 5.02 10.02
CA GLY A 100 -10.10 6.09 9.05
C GLY A 100 -8.87 6.91 8.65
N MET A 101 -7.69 6.66 9.25
CA MET A 101 -6.48 7.46 9.00
C MET A 101 -5.81 7.10 7.67
N THR A 102 -5.68 8.11 6.81
CA THR A 102 -4.89 8.07 5.59
C THR A 102 -3.40 7.84 5.87
N LEU A 103 -2.66 7.41 4.84
CA LEU A 103 -1.21 7.27 4.92
C LEU A 103 -0.52 8.58 5.37
N SER A 104 -0.95 9.71 4.83
CA SER A 104 -0.46 11.04 5.21
C SER A 104 -0.68 11.33 6.70
N GLU A 105 -1.85 11.00 7.25
CA GLU A 105 -2.14 11.16 8.68
C GLU A 105 -1.31 10.22 9.56
N LYS A 106 -1.01 9.00 9.10
CA LYS A 106 -0.11 8.05 9.78
C LYS A 106 1.34 8.56 9.80
N ILE A 107 1.79 9.22 8.73
CA ILE A 107 3.13 9.84 8.63
C ILE A 107 3.22 11.11 9.47
N HIS A 108 2.28 12.05 9.31
CA HIS A 108 2.32 13.36 9.95
C HIS A 108 1.84 13.34 11.41
N GLY A 109 0.82 12.54 11.76
CA GLY A 109 0.28 12.45 13.11
C GLY A 109 1.25 11.82 14.12
N ALA A 110 2.05 10.84 13.69
CA ALA A 110 3.08 10.21 14.51
C ALA A 110 4.43 10.94 14.42
N GLY A 111 4.84 11.36 13.21
CA GLY A 111 6.16 11.97 13.00
C GLY A 111 6.26 13.40 13.53
N VAL A 112 5.29 14.27 13.24
CA VAL A 112 5.36 15.68 13.63
C VAL A 112 5.10 15.86 15.11
N LYS A 113 4.06 15.24 15.68
CA LYS A 113 3.78 15.32 17.13
C LYS A 113 4.81 14.58 17.98
N MET A 114 5.35 13.44 17.53
CA MET A 114 6.44 12.80 18.26
C MET A 114 7.73 13.62 18.17
N ARG A 115 8.07 14.19 16.99
CA ARG A 115 9.22 15.10 16.86
C ARG A 115 9.04 16.37 17.68
N GLU A 116 7.86 17.00 17.64
CA GLU A 116 7.54 18.21 18.42
C GLU A 116 7.51 17.92 19.91
N SER A 117 6.97 16.77 20.35
CA SER A 117 7.02 16.34 21.74
C SER A 117 8.47 16.11 22.17
N ILE A 118 9.27 15.35 21.41
CA ILE A 118 10.68 15.11 21.70
C ILE A 118 11.47 16.44 21.74
N ILE A 119 11.26 17.34 20.77
CA ILE A 119 11.90 18.65 20.73
C ILE A 119 11.46 19.53 21.92
N SER A 120 10.17 19.54 22.25
CA SER A 120 9.64 20.29 23.40
C SER A 120 10.16 19.77 24.73
N THR A 121 10.35 18.44 24.83
CA THR A 121 10.95 17.78 25.98
C THR A 121 12.42 18.10 26.06
N ILE A 122 13.17 18.02 24.97
CA ILE A 122 14.58 18.45 24.93
C ILE A 122 14.70 19.90 25.40
N ARG A 123 13.88 20.82 24.88
CA ARG A 123 13.84 22.23 25.34
C ARG A 123 13.52 22.36 26.83
N SER A 124 12.54 21.61 27.32
CA SER A 124 12.13 21.63 28.74
C SER A 124 13.21 21.09 29.67
N GLN A 125 13.95 20.08 29.23
CA GLN A 125 15.02 19.42 29.99
C GLN A 125 16.33 20.23 29.95
N MET A 126 16.68 20.81 28.79
CA MET A 126 17.78 21.77 28.64
C MET A 126 17.59 23.00 29.53
N ARG A 127 16.34 23.49 29.66
CA ARG A 127 16.01 24.61 30.56
C ARG A 127 16.05 24.25 32.05
N ARG A 128 16.13 22.97 32.42
CA ARG A 128 15.96 22.50 33.80
C ARG A 128 17.19 21.80 34.40
N ASN A 129 18.34 21.76 33.71
CA ASN A 129 19.51 20.95 34.13
C ASN A 129 19.10 19.49 34.46
N ALA A 130 18.05 19.00 33.81
CA ALA A 130 17.38 17.79 34.24
C ALA A 130 18.02 16.58 33.58
N THR A 131 18.38 15.62 34.42
CA THR A 131 19.25 14.49 34.12
C THR A 131 18.72 13.61 32.98
N TRP A 132 19.68 13.21 32.11
CA TRP A 132 19.73 12.15 31.08
C TRP A 132 18.53 11.18 30.99
N THR A 133 18.05 10.75 32.15
CA THR A 133 16.99 9.79 32.35
C THR A 133 15.64 10.19 31.77
N SER A 134 15.26 11.46 31.88
CA SER A 134 13.94 11.91 31.41
C SER A 134 13.86 11.89 29.88
N MET A 135 14.95 12.26 29.20
CA MET A 135 15.05 12.24 27.74
C MET A 135 15.05 10.80 27.18
N ALA A 136 15.79 9.92 27.83
CA ALA A 136 15.86 8.50 27.48
C ALA A 136 14.50 7.79 27.51
N ARG A 137 13.65 8.15 28.47
CA ARG A 137 12.35 7.55 28.74
C ARG A 137 11.30 7.95 27.69
N GLU A 138 11.29 9.21 27.29
CA GLU A 138 10.35 9.70 26.26
C GLU A 138 10.75 9.28 24.84
N LEU A 139 12.05 9.11 24.56
CA LEU A 139 12.51 8.48 23.32
C LEU A 139 12.08 7.00 23.23
N TYR A 140 11.79 6.33 24.35
CA TYR A 140 11.43 4.90 24.39
C TYR A 140 9.92 4.61 24.26
N ASP A 141 9.03 5.42 24.85
CA ASP A 141 7.60 5.09 24.97
C ASP A 141 6.86 4.94 23.62
N GLY A 142 7.43 5.43 22.51
CA GLY A 142 6.90 5.19 21.15
C GLY A 142 7.01 3.75 20.62
N TYR A 143 7.59 2.81 21.38
CA TYR A 143 7.93 1.48 20.86
C TYR A 143 7.05 0.32 21.38
N ASN A 144 6.35 0.46 22.50
CA ASN A 144 5.88 -0.72 23.26
C ASN A 144 4.36 -0.99 23.29
N SER A 145 3.54 -0.28 22.53
CA SER A 145 2.12 -0.64 22.38
C SER A 145 1.87 -1.26 21.01
N GLY A 146 2.05 -2.58 20.92
CA GLY A 146 1.58 -3.41 19.79
C GLY A 146 0.04 -3.50 19.71
N LYS A 147 -0.66 -2.37 19.80
CA LYS A 147 -2.10 -2.27 19.55
C LYS A 147 -2.37 -0.99 18.76
N ALA A 148 -2.87 -1.19 17.55
CA ALA A 148 -3.32 -0.20 16.57
C ALA A 148 -2.25 0.81 16.10
N VAL A 149 -2.19 0.99 14.78
CA VAL A 149 -1.40 2.02 14.08
C VAL A 149 -1.86 3.45 14.43
N THR A 150 -2.81 3.60 15.36
CA THR A 150 -3.51 4.82 15.69
C THR A 150 -4.00 4.73 17.13
N MET A 151 -3.30 5.30 18.10
CA MET A 151 -3.95 5.84 19.31
C MET A 151 -3.13 6.99 19.85
N GLN A 152 -3.80 8.14 19.99
CA GLN A 152 -3.44 9.16 20.97
C GLN A 152 -3.16 8.44 22.30
N GLN A 153 -1.93 8.52 22.80
CA GLN A 153 -1.68 8.22 24.20
C GLN A 153 -1.34 9.53 24.89
N ALA A 154 -2.24 9.98 25.76
CA ALA A 154 -1.86 10.86 26.84
C ALA A 154 -0.77 10.15 27.67
N LEU A 155 0.25 10.91 28.08
CA LEU A 155 1.32 10.47 28.98
C LEU A 155 0.74 9.57 30.09
N PRO A 156 1.23 8.32 30.24
CA PRO A 156 0.82 7.44 31.33
C PRO A 156 0.86 8.14 32.70
N LYS A 157 -0.16 7.91 33.54
CA LYS A 157 -0.30 8.54 34.89
C LYS A 157 0.96 8.41 35.78
N TYR A 158 1.83 7.43 35.54
CA TYR A 158 3.10 7.27 36.27
C TYR A 158 4.16 8.34 35.93
N LEU A 159 3.96 9.12 34.86
CA LEU A 159 4.83 10.23 34.42
C LEU A 159 4.36 11.60 34.92
N GLN A 160 3.15 11.71 35.49
CA GLN A 160 2.66 12.97 36.08
C GLN A 160 3.29 13.27 37.46
N THR A 161 3.94 12.28 38.08
CA THR A 161 4.47 12.39 39.45
C THR A 161 5.94 12.83 39.52
N VAL A 162 6.63 13.03 38.39
CA VAL A 162 8.07 13.36 38.37
C VAL A 162 8.30 14.87 38.42
N ARG A 163 7.59 15.58 39.31
CA ARG A 163 7.75 17.04 39.45
C ARG A 163 8.74 17.47 40.53
N ASN A 164 9.09 16.61 41.50
CA ASN A 164 9.89 17.00 42.66
C ASN A 164 11.01 16.01 42.98
N ALA A 165 11.97 15.82 42.06
CA ALA A 165 12.91 14.71 42.09
C ALA A 165 14.38 15.11 42.35
N TYR A 166 14.63 15.87 43.41
CA TYR A 166 15.87 15.73 44.19
C TYR A 166 15.46 15.18 45.56
N GLY A 167 15.67 13.88 45.81
CA GLY A 167 15.62 13.35 47.18
C GLY A 167 15.09 11.94 47.48
N ALA A 168 14.53 11.14 46.55
CA ALA A 168 13.88 9.86 46.93
C ALA A 168 14.42 8.59 46.22
N PRO A 169 14.69 7.47 46.94
CA PRO A 169 15.28 6.22 46.42
C PRO A 169 14.49 5.54 45.27
N ARG A 170 13.17 5.74 45.21
CA ARG A 170 12.28 5.11 44.21
C ARG A 170 12.49 5.66 42.79
N ILE A 171 13.00 6.89 42.68
CA ILE A 171 13.25 7.61 41.41
C ILE A 171 14.54 7.12 40.74
N VAL A 172 15.54 6.72 41.52
CA VAL A 172 16.79 6.11 41.04
C VAL A 172 16.51 4.76 40.35
N ALA A 173 15.52 3.99 40.82
CA ALA A 173 15.16 2.69 40.26
C ALA A 173 14.55 2.77 38.86
N GLU A 174 13.62 3.72 38.63
CA GLU A 174 13.06 3.97 37.31
C GLU A 174 14.08 4.59 36.35
N SER A 175 14.97 5.42 36.90
CA SER A 175 16.04 6.04 36.13
C SER A 175 17.04 5.01 35.60
N ARG A 176 17.44 4.09 36.47
CA ARG A 176 18.22 2.90 36.11
C ARG A 176 17.50 1.99 35.12
N LYS A 177 16.17 2.04 35.01
CA LYS A 177 15.41 1.23 34.04
C LYS A 177 15.45 1.84 32.64
N ALA A 178 15.39 3.16 32.53
CA ALA A 178 15.58 3.89 31.26
C ALA A 178 17.03 3.71 30.75
N LEU A 179 18.04 3.87 31.62
CA LEU A 179 19.46 3.56 31.34
C LEU A 179 19.65 2.14 30.81
N ARG A 180 19.19 1.14 31.57
CA ARG A 180 19.27 -0.28 31.15
C ARG A 180 18.55 -0.56 29.84
N ASN A 181 17.50 0.19 29.50
CA ASN A 181 16.78 0.02 28.25
C ASN A 181 17.52 0.64 27.05
N ILE A 182 18.14 1.81 27.21
CA ILE A 182 18.99 2.40 26.16
C ILE A 182 20.26 1.59 25.97
N GLU A 183 20.87 1.12 27.07
CA GLU A 183 21.96 0.13 27.02
C GLU A 183 21.52 -1.13 26.25
N ARG A 184 20.33 -1.69 26.55
CA ARG A 184 19.77 -2.81 25.78
C ARG A 184 19.61 -2.51 24.29
N LEU A 185 19.11 -1.31 23.93
CA LEU A 185 18.94 -0.90 22.54
C LEU A 185 20.29 -0.74 21.82
N SER A 186 21.28 -0.13 22.47
CA SER A 186 22.65 0.03 21.94
C SER A 186 23.40 -1.31 21.83
N GLN A 187 23.08 -2.28 22.68
CA GLN A 187 23.71 -3.59 22.68
C GLN A 187 23.15 -4.51 21.60
N ASN A 188 21.83 -4.73 21.54
CA ASN A 188 21.18 -5.60 20.53
C ASN A 188 19.68 -5.33 20.30
N GLY A 189 19.08 -4.34 20.97
CA GLY A 189 17.64 -4.09 20.92
C GLY A 189 17.18 -3.12 19.82
N ALA A 190 18.09 -2.36 19.21
CA ALA A 190 17.74 -1.44 18.13
C ALA A 190 17.51 -2.18 16.80
N PRO A 191 16.46 -1.83 16.05
CA PRO A 191 16.04 -2.56 14.84
C PRO A 191 16.98 -2.40 13.64
N THR A 192 17.85 -1.37 13.61
CA THR A 192 18.84 -1.17 12.55
C THR A 192 20.24 -0.96 13.13
N LYS A 193 21.28 -1.33 12.37
CA LYS A 193 22.69 -1.15 12.78
C LYS A 193 23.04 0.32 13.01
N ALA A 194 22.52 1.21 12.18
CA ALA A 194 22.77 2.65 12.28
C ALA A 194 22.09 3.27 13.50
N LEU A 195 20.82 2.92 13.78
CA LEU A 195 20.13 3.36 15.00
C LEU A 195 20.81 2.81 16.26
N LYS A 196 21.29 1.57 16.21
CA LYS A 196 22.11 0.98 17.27
C LYS A 196 23.38 1.80 17.53
N ALA A 197 24.11 2.14 16.47
CA ALA A 197 25.34 2.95 16.56
C ALA A 197 25.06 4.34 17.11
N ALA A 198 24.01 5.01 16.65
CA ALA A 198 23.61 6.33 17.14
C ALA A 198 23.22 6.31 18.63
N TYR A 199 22.49 5.29 19.07
CA TYR A 199 22.21 5.11 20.49
C TYR A 199 23.45 4.79 21.31
N LYS A 200 24.40 4.01 20.78
CA LYS A 200 25.68 3.75 21.44
C LYS A 200 26.48 5.05 21.62
N GLN A 201 26.61 5.84 20.55
CA GLN A 201 27.27 7.13 20.56
C GLN A 201 26.61 8.11 21.54
N LEU A 202 25.27 8.12 21.59
CA LEU A 202 24.52 8.93 22.56
C LEU A 202 24.83 8.54 24.02
N ILE A 203 24.95 7.24 24.33
CA ILE A 203 25.34 6.78 25.67
C ILE A 203 26.76 7.22 26.00
N GLU A 204 27.71 6.98 25.08
CA GLU A 204 29.13 7.30 25.28
C GLU A 204 29.30 8.81 25.52
N THR A 205 28.69 9.63 24.67
CA THR A 205 28.79 11.10 24.76
C THR A 205 28.08 11.65 26.00
N ALA A 206 27.02 10.99 26.47
CA ALA A 206 26.35 11.36 27.71
C ALA A 206 27.19 11.11 28.98
N GLN A 207 28.17 10.20 28.91
CA GLN A 207 29.01 9.85 30.06
C GLN A 207 30.23 10.77 30.18
N THR A 208 30.78 11.24 29.06
CA THR A 208 32.11 11.89 29.03
C THR A 208 32.19 13.14 28.15
N GLY A 209 31.13 13.49 27.42
CA GLY A 209 31.14 14.55 26.40
C GLY A 209 30.78 15.94 26.91
N THR A 210 31.04 16.96 26.08
CA THR A 210 30.58 18.33 26.29
C THR A 210 29.09 18.47 25.98
N GLU A 211 28.47 19.57 26.43
CA GLU A 211 27.05 19.85 26.16
C GLU A 211 26.76 19.91 24.64
N GLU A 212 27.66 20.49 23.86
CA GLU A 212 27.58 20.54 22.39
C GLU A 212 27.66 19.15 21.76
N ALA A 213 28.58 18.30 22.22
CA ALA A 213 28.72 16.93 21.75
C ALA A 213 27.47 16.10 22.09
N LEU A 214 26.90 16.29 23.28
CA LEU A 214 25.67 15.62 23.71
C LEU A 214 24.47 16.04 22.86
N ASN A 215 24.33 17.33 22.56
CA ASN A 215 23.29 17.84 21.67
C ASN A 215 23.41 17.24 20.26
N LYS A 216 24.64 17.11 19.74
CA LYS A 216 24.93 16.45 18.45
C LYS A 216 24.53 14.97 18.47
N ALA A 217 24.92 14.22 19.51
CA ALA A 217 24.59 12.81 19.61
C ALA A 217 23.07 12.57 19.79
N CYS A 218 22.37 13.44 20.52
CA CYS A 218 20.92 13.41 20.64
C CYS A 218 20.25 13.62 19.27
N TRP A 219 20.73 14.59 18.50
CA TRP A 219 20.21 14.87 17.18
C TRP A 219 20.38 13.70 16.21
N VAL A 220 21.58 13.09 16.17
CA VAL A 220 21.84 11.91 15.34
C VAL A 220 20.91 10.76 15.72
N ALA A 221 20.75 10.48 17.01
CA ALA A 221 19.83 9.45 17.49
C ALA A 221 18.36 9.71 17.11
N MET A 222 17.93 10.99 17.14
CA MET A 222 16.60 11.38 16.70
C MET A 222 16.39 11.18 15.20
N GLN A 223 17.36 11.55 14.37
CA GLN A 223 17.25 11.35 12.92
C GLN A 223 17.25 9.88 12.54
N GLU A 224 18.11 9.09 13.15
CA GLU A 224 18.16 7.65 12.94
C GLU A 224 16.84 6.97 13.34
N LYS A 225 16.22 7.43 14.43
CA LYS A 225 14.90 6.96 14.84
C LYS A 225 13.81 7.39 13.86
N SER A 226 13.87 8.64 13.40
CA SER A 226 12.97 9.20 12.39
C SER A 226 13.05 8.41 11.09
N ARG A 227 14.25 8.11 10.61
CA ARG A 227 14.50 7.30 9.42
C ARG A 227 13.92 5.90 9.56
N TYR A 228 14.18 5.22 10.68
CA TYR A 228 13.60 3.90 10.91
C TYR A 228 12.07 3.89 10.83
N ILE A 229 11.40 4.94 11.34
CA ILE A 229 9.94 5.05 11.28
C ILE A 229 9.47 5.29 9.84
N ALA A 230 10.16 6.16 9.10
CA ALA A 230 9.89 6.37 7.68
C ALA A 230 10.01 5.06 6.88
N ASP A 231 11.12 4.32 7.04
CA ASP A 231 11.33 3.03 6.40
C ASP A 231 10.25 2.01 6.76
N ARG A 232 9.86 1.98 8.04
CA ARG A 232 8.79 1.12 8.52
C ARG A 232 7.47 1.41 7.83
N ILE A 233 7.09 2.68 7.74
CA ILE A 233 5.86 3.10 7.08
C ILE A 233 5.94 2.75 5.59
N ALA A 234 7.02 3.16 4.93
CA ALA A 234 7.23 2.93 3.51
C ALA A 234 7.13 1.43 3.15
N ARG A 235 7.85 0.56 3.86
CA ARG A 235 7.79 -0.91 3.67
C ARG A 235 6.39 -1.45 3.89
N THR A 236 5.71 -1.01 4.94
CA THR A 236 4.37 -1.49 5.27
C THR A 236 3.37 -1.09 4.19
N GLU A 237 3.44 0.15 3.69
CA GLU A 237 2.54 0.64 2.64
C GLU A 237 2.83 0.04 1.27
N MET A 238 4.09 -0.18 0.92
CA MET A 238 4.45 -0.89 -0.31
C MET A 238 4.01 -2.35 -0.28
N ALA A 239 4.17 -3.05 0.85
CA ALA A 239 3.67 -4.41 1.00
C ALA A 239 2.13 -4.47 0.88
N ARG A 240 1.44 -3.47 1.43
CA ARG A 240 -0.01 -3.31 1.27
C ARG A 240 -0.41 -3.06 -0.18
N ALA A 241 0.24 -2.12 -0.85
CA ALA A 241 -0.05 -1.82 -2.25
C ALA A 241 0.20 -3.03 -3.16
N TRP A 242 1.27 -3.79 -2.91
CA TRP A 242 1.48 -5.07 -3.59
C TRP A 242 0.33 -6.06 -3.34
N ALA A 243 -0.15 -6.17 -2.10
CA ALA A 243 -1.29 -7.00 -1.76
C ALA A 243 -2.58 -6.53 -2.46
N ASP A 244 -2.82 -5.22 -2.56
CA ASP A 244 -3.96 -4.67 -3.30
C ASP A 244 -3.95 -5.08 -4.76
N GLY A 245 -2.78 -4.98 -5.42
CA GLY A 245 -2.59 -5.45 -6.78
C GLY A 245 -2.86 -6.94 -6.91
N PHE A 246 -2.30 -7.74 -6.02
CA PHE A 246 -2.51 -9.20 -6.01
C PHE A 246 -3.99 -9.56 -5.86
N LEU A 247 -4.67 -8.96 -4.87
CA LEU A 247 -6.08 -9.20 -4.59
C LEU A 247 -7.00 -8.73 -5.72
N ALA A 248 -6.70 -7.61 -6.36
CA ALA A 248 -7.49 -7.10 -7.49
C ALA A 248 -7.54 -8.09 -8.66
N ASP A 249 -6.45 -8.82 -8.91
CA ASP A 249 -6.44 -9.89 -9.91
C ASP A 249 -7.14 -11.14 -9.40
N ILE A 250 -6.68 -11.71 -8.28
CA ILE A 250 -7.12 -13.05 -7.88
C ILE A 250 -8.60 -13.12 -7.54
N MET A 251 -9.20 -12.02 -7.08
CA MET A 251 -10.63 -12.00 -6.74
C MET A 251 -11.52 -12.09 -7.99
N GLN A 252 -10.98 -11.83 -9.18
CA GLN A 252 -11.69 -11.96 -10.45
C GLN A 252 -11.42 -13.29 -11.17
N ASP A 253 -10.46 -14.09 -10.67
CA ASP A 253 -10.08 -15.35 -11.30
C ASP A 253 -10.65 -16.56 -10.57
N ASP A 254 -11.78 -17.07 -11.06
CA ASP A 254 -12.47 -18.24 -10.49
C ASP A 254 -11.62 -19.52 -10.49
N ASP A 255 -10.57 -19.61 -11.31
CA ASP A 255 -9.68 -20.78 -11.31
C ASP A 255 -8.82 -20.82 -10.04
N VAL A 256 -8.56 -19.66 -9.45
CA VAL A 256 -7.90 -19.53 -8.15
C VAL A 256 -8.97 -19.79 -7.08
N VAL A 257 -8.80 -20.83 -6.27
CA VAL A 257 -9.80 -21.18 -5.24
C VAL A 257 -9.33 -20.86 -3.82
N ALA A 258 -8.01 -20.74 -3.65
CA ALA A 258 -7.37 -20.45 -2.38
C ALA A 258 -6.07 -19.68 -2.61
N VAL A 259 -5.45 -19.24 -1.52
CA VAL A 259 -4.09 -18.71 -1.50
C VAL A 259 -3.26 -19.48 -0.50
N LYS A 260 -1.94 -19.51 -0.75
CA LYS A 260 -0.96 -20.02 0.21
C LYS A 260 -0.14 -18.87 0.76
N TRP A 261 0.00 -18.83 2.08
CA TRP A 261 0.89 -17.88 2.74
C TRP A 261 2.35 -18.25 2.47
N LYS A 262 3.12 -17.30 1.95
CA LYS A 262 4.54 -17.46 1.63
C LYS A 262 5.37 -16.51 2.48
N LEU A 263 6.29 -17.09 3.25
CA LEU A 263 7.28 -16.31 4.00
C LEU A 263 8.25 -15.62 3.03
N SER A 264 8.53 -14.35 3.30
CA SER A 264 9.59 -13.62 2.61
C SER A 264 10.96 -14.21 2.96
N SER A 265 11.91 -14.16 2.03
CA SER A 265 13.32 -14.43 2.36
C SER A 265 13.91 -13.44 3.37
N ARG A 266 13.25 -12.29 3.59
CA ARG A 266 13.60 -11.30 4.62
C ARG A 266 12.83 -11.47 5.91
N HIS A 267 12.15 -12.60 6.13
CA HIS A 267 11.46 -12.97 7.37
C HIS A 267 12.48 -13.49 8.40
N PRO A 268 12.98 -12.68 9.35
CA PRO A 268 14.13 -13.05 10.17
C PRO A 268 13.74 -13.51 11.58
N VAL A 269 12.49 -13.26 11.99
CA VAL A 269 12.02 -13.38 13.36
C VAL A 269 10.89 -14.40 13.39
N PHE A 270 10.97 -15.33 14.34
CA PHE A 270 9.91 -16.30 14.55
C PHE A 270 8.67 -15.60 15.15
N ASP A 271 7.60 -15.49 14.37
CA ASP A 271 6.40 -14.74 14.74
C ASP A 271 5.08 -15.36 14.21
N VAL A 272 4.00 -14.57 14.16
CA VAL A 272 2.68 -15.02 13.69
C VAL A 272 2.68 -15.46 12.22
N CYS A 273 3.56 -14.92 11.38
CA CYS A 273 3.72 -15.33 9.98
C CYS A 273 4.14 -16.80 9.88
N ASP A 274 4.97 -17.30 10.80
CA ASP A 274 5.35 -18.70 10.84
C ASP A 274 4.12 -19.59 11.05
N MET A 275 3.21 -19.18 11.94
CA MET A 275 1.95 -19.89 12.14
C MET A 275 1.05 -19.79 10.90
N TYR A 276 0.90 -18.59 10.32
CA TYR A 276 0.13 -18.42 9.10
C TYR A 276 0.67 -19.29 7.95
N SER A 277 1.97 -19.48 7.86
CA SER A 277 2.61 -20.31 6.83
C SER A 277 2.51 -21.83 7.08
N LYS A 278 2.43 -22.27 8.34
CA LYS A 278 2.59 -23.68 8.72
C LYS A 278 1.30 -24.36 9.21
N ALA A 279 0.40 -23.64 9.86
CA ALA A 279 -0.82 -24.24 10.41
C ALA A 279 -1.83 -24.58 9.29
N ASN A 280 -2.51 -25.72 9.40
CA ASN A 280 -3.53 -26.15 8.44
C ASN A 280 -4.93 -25.65 8.86
N MET A 281 -5.08 -24.34 9.00
CA MET A 281 -6.24 -23.72 9.67
C MET A 281 -7.59 -24.00 9.00
N TYR A 282 -7.60 -24.38 7.72
CA TYR A 282 -8.83 -24.64 6.95
C TYR A 282 -8.95 -26.08 6.43
N ASN A 283 -8.06 -26.98 6.87
CA ASN A 283 -8.00 -28.37 6.37
C ASN A 283 -7.77 -28.49 4.84
N LEU A 284 -7.12 -27.49 4.24
CA LEU A 284 -6.78 -27.43 2.81
C LEU A 284 -5.28 -27.66 2.56
N GLY A 285 -4.48 -27.79 3.61
CA GLY A 285 -3.03 -27.88 3.57
C GLY A 285 -2.37 -26.79 4.41
N SER A 286 -1.09 -27.00 4.71
CA SER A 286 -0.29 -26.09 5.52
C SER A 286 -0.22 -24.69 4.90
N GLY A 287 -0.71 -23.69 5.64
CA GLY A 287 -0.73 -22.29 5.24
C GLY A 287 -1.62 -21.97 4.05
N ILE A 288 -2.60 -22.84 3.72
CA ILE A 288 -3.57 -22.61 2.65
C ILE A 288 -4.86 -22.05 3.24
N TYR A 289 -5.35 -20.99 2.61
CA TYR A 289 -6.50 -20.20 3.04
C TYR A 289 -7.48 -20.03 1.87
N PRO A 290 -8.79 -20.28 2.07
CA PRO A 290 -9.78 -20.01 1.03
C PRO A 290 -9.90 -18.49 0.81
N LYS A 291 -10.25 -18.08 -0.42
CA LYS A 291 -10.31 -16.65 -0.83
C LYS A 291 -11.11 -15.74 0.12
N ALA A 292 -12.19 -16.25 0.71
CA ALA A 292 -13.04 -15.50 1.63
C ALA A 292 -12.49 -15.38 3.07
N LYS A 293 -11.35 -16.02 3.38
CA LYS A 293 -10.78 -16.12 4.73
C LYS A 293 -9.25 -15.98 4.70
N LEU A 294 -8.78 -14.81 4.32
CA LEU A 294 -7.37 -14.49 4.20
C LEU A 294 -6.79 -13.98 5.52
N PRO A 295 -5.61 -14.44 5.94
CA PRO A 295 -4.84 -13.78 6.99
C PRO A 295 -4.58 -12.31 6.63
N PRO A 296 -4.48 -11.39 7.60
CA PRO A 296 -4.16 -10.00 7.30
C PRO A 296 -2.83 -9.89 6.56
N LEU A 297 -2.80 -9.09 5.50
CA LEU A 297 -1.57 -8.79 4.76
C LEU A 297 -1.40 -7.27 4.67
N PRO A 298 -0.32 -6.70 5.25
CA PRO A 298 0.76 -7.31 6.02
C PRO A 298 0.27 -7.80 7.40
N ALA A 299 0.81 -8.92 7.88
CA ALA A 299 0.44 -9.48 9.19
C ALA A 299 0.96 -8.66 10.38
N HIS A 300 2.04 -7.92 10.18
CA HIS A 300 2.65 -7.06 11.19
C HIS A 300 3.49 -5.97 10.50
N PRO A 301 3.94 -4.95 11.25
CA PRO A 301 4.84 -3.95 10.67
C PRO A 301 6.12 -4.58 10.13
N HIS A 302 6.65 -4.03 9.04
CA HIS A 302 7.76 -4.59 8.24
C HIS A 302 7.51 -5.97 7.63
N CYS A 303 6.31 -6.55 7.75
CA CYS A 303 6.01 -7.81 7.11
C CYS A 303 6.06 -7.64 5.59
N LEU A 304 6.93 -8.42 4.95
CA LEU A 304 7.01 -8.52 3.50
C LEU A 304 6.53 -9.89 3.03
N CYS A 305 5.99 -10.75 3.89
CA CYS A 305 5.37 -12.00 3.45
C CYS A 305 4.28 -11.72 2.41
N SER A 306 3.94 -12.72 1.62
CA SER A 306 3.02 -12.55 0.50
C SER A 306 2.11 -13.76 0.34
N PHE A 307 1.13 -13.63 -0.54
CA PHE A 307 0.34 -14.76 -1.00
C PHE A 307 0.88 -15.32 -2.31
N THR A 308 0.62 -16.61 -2.52
CA THR A 308 0.68 -17.25 -3.84
C THR A 308 -0.65 -17.88 -4.15
N THR A 309 -1.02 -17.93 -5.42
CA THR A 309 -2.27 -18.54 -5.89
C THR A 309 -2.27 -20.05 -5.65
N VAL A 310 -3.46 -20.60 -5.42
CA VAL A 310 -3.73 -22.04 -5.39
C VAL A 310 -4.96 -22.30 -6.26
N TYR A 311 -4.80 -23.16 -7.27
CA TYR A 311 -5.82 -23.47 -8.27
C TYR A 311 -6.70 -24.65 -7.86
N ALA A 312 -7.87 -24.79 -8.50
CA ALA A 312 -8.87 -25.81 -8.15
C ALA A 312 -8.33 -27.26 -8.17
N GLY A 313 -7.34 -27.56 -9.01
CA GLY A 313 -6.70 -28.88 -9.06
C GLY A 313 -5.67 -29.16 -7.97
N GLU A 314 -5.25 -28.15 -7.21
CA GLU A 314 -4.21 -28.29 -6.17
C GLU A 314 -4.79 -28.60 -4.78
N VAL A 315 -6.09 -28.39 -4.57
CA VAL A 315 -6.75 -28.54 -3.27
C VAL A 315 -8.17 -29.09 -3.39
N ASP A 316 -8.56 -29.90 -2.41
CA ASP A 316 -9.91 -30.45 -2.31
C ASP A 316 -10.80 -29.56 -1.42
N LEU A 317 -11.57 -28.68 -2.04
CA LEU A 317 -12.46 -27.76 -1.34
C LEU A 317 -13.57 -28.46 -0.54
N LYS A 318 -13.92 -29.71 -0.88
CA LYS A 318 -14.95 -30.47 -0.11
C LYS A 318 -14.48 -30.78 1.31
N LYS A 319 -13.17 -30.77 1.55
CA LYS A 319 -12.55 -30.98 2.86
C LYS A 319 -12.42 -29.71 3.69
N GLN A 320 -12.76 -28.55 3.13
CA GLN A 320 -12.63 -27.27 3.81
C GLN A 320 -13.39 -27.28 5.14
N LYS A 321 -12.68 -27.05 6.24
CA LYS A 321 -13.27 -26.99 7.59
C LYS A 321 -12.53 -25.96 8.41
N ASN A 322 -13.27 -25.14 9.17
CA ASN A 322 -12.63 -24.22 10.11
C ASN A 322 -11.98 -25.00 11.26
N CYS A 323 -10.65 -25.10 11.21
CA CYS A 323 -9.82 -25.80 12.18
C CYS A 323 -8.87 -24.84 12.93
N ILE A 324 -9.11 -23.52 12.87
CA ILE A 324 -8.19 -22.48 13.39
C ILE A 324 -7.75 -22.80 14.82
N LYS A 325 -8.70 -23.02 15.73
CA LYS A 325 -8.38 -23.25 17.15
C LYS A 325 -7.50 -24.48 17.33
N ALA A 326 -7.98 -25.63 16.86
CA ALA A 326 -7.31 -26.93 17.03
C ALA A 326 -5.93 -26.97 16.35
N GLU A 327 -5.81 -26.46 15.13
CA GLU A 327 -4.54 -26.47 14.40
C GLU A 327 -3.54 -25.45 14.94
N GLY A 328 -4.01 -24.32 15.50
CA GLY A 328 -3.16 -23.39 16.24
C GLY A 328 -2.64 -24.00 17.55
N GLU A 329 -3.48 -24.70 18.31
CA GLU A 329 -3.09 -25.43 19.53
C GLU A 329 -2.05 -26.50 19.23
N LYS A 330 -2.29 -27.30 18.18
CA LYS A 330 -1.37 -28.33 17.70
C LYS A 330 -0.03 -27.72 17.27
N TRP A 331 -0.04 -26.63 16.50
CA TRP A 331 1.18 -25.95 16.08
C TRP A 331 1.98 -25.45 17.27
N LEU A 332 1.34 -24.75 18.22
CA LEU A 332 1.98 -24.23 19.43
C LEU A 332 2.56 -25.34 20.32
N SER A 333 1.83 -26.45 20.47
CA SER A 333 2.25 -27.59 21.30
C SER A 333 3.54 -28.23 20.80
N ASN A 334 3.76 -28.21 19.48
CA ASN A 334 4.97 -28.72 18.84
C ASN A 334 6.17 -27.75 18.89
N LEU A 335 5.99 -26.53 19.41
CA LEU A 335 7.10 -25.58 19.56
C LEU A 335 7.83 -25.75 20.88
N SER A 336 9.13 -25.43 20.86
CA SER A 336 9.92 -25.22 22.07
C SER A 336 9.36 -24.07 22.91
N ASP A 337 9.69 -24.04 24.20
CA ASP A 337 9.20 -22.99 25.10
C ASP A 337 9.67 -21.60 24.68
N ASP A 338 10.88 -21.49 24.13
CA ASP A 338 11.42 -20.22 23.60
C ASP A 338 10.59 -19.71 22.41
N HIS A 339 10.37 -20.56 21.40
CA HIS A 339 9.57 -20.21 20.24
C HIS A 339 8.13 -19.87 20.61
N ARG A 340 7.51 -20.63 21.53
CA ARG A 340 6.16 -20.35 22.01
C ARG A 340 6.06 -19.00 22.72
N ARG A 341 7.08 -18.62 23.51
CA ARG A 341 7.15 -17.30 24.17
C ARG A 341 7.37 -16.15 23.18
N LYS A 342 8.01 -16.36 22.03
CA LYS A 342 8.17 -15.31 21.00
C LYS A 342 6.80 -14.87 20.46
N VAL A 343 5.89 -15.83 20.24
CA VAL A 343 4.56 -15.60 19.66
C VAL A 343 3.46 -15.28 20.68
N LEU A 344 3.46 -15.92 21.87
CA LEU A 344 2.44 -15.68 22.91
C LEU A 344 2.90 -14.71 24.03
N GLY A 345 4.19 -14.40 24.10
CA GLY A 345 4.78 -13.78 25.29
C GLY A 345 4.88 -14.73 26.49
N ILE A 346 5.51 -14.24 27.57
CA ILE A 346 5.74 -15.04 28.78
C ILE A 346 4.41 -15.40 29.47
N GLN A 347 3.52 -14.43 29.63
CA GLN A 347 2.22 -14.66 30.28
C GLN A 347 1.32 -15.54 29.42
N GLY A 348 1.25 -15.29 28.11
CA GLY A 348 0.46 -16.11 27.19
C GLY A 348 0.93 -17.56 27.13
N ASN A 349 2.25 -17.81 27.13
CA ASN A 349 2.78 -19.16 27.21
C ASN A 349 2.35 -19.89 28.50
N LYS A 350 2.36 -19.19 29.65
CA LYS A 350 1.86 -19.77 30.92
C LYS A 350 0.35 -20.03 30.89
N ALA A 351 -0.43 -19.13 30.29
CA ALA A 351 -1.88 -19.29 30.15
C ALA A 351 -2.21 -20.48 29.23
N PHE A 352 -1.55 -20.57 28.07
CA PHE A 352 -1.72 -21.67 27.12
C PHE A 352 -1.40 -23.03 27.75
N LYS A 353 -0.32 -23.14 28.52
CA LYS A 353 0.00 -24.37 29.27
C LYS A 353 -1.06 -24.78 30.31
N ARG A 354 -1.90 -23.84 30.76
CA ARG A 354 -3.03 -24.08 31.65
C ARG A 354 -4.35 -24.31 30.90
N GLY A 355 -4.30 -24.47 29.57
CA GLY A 355 -5.47 -24.73 28.73
C GLY A 355 -6.22 -23.49 28.25
N ALA A 356 -5.66 -22.28 28.42
CA ALA A 356 -6.27 -21.07 27.90
C ALA A 356 -6.22 -21.03 26.36
N ASP A 357 -7.21 -20.38 25.75
CA ASP A 357 -7.26 -20.20 24.30
C ASP A 357 -6.11 -19.32 23.81
N TRP A 358 -5.29 -19.86 22.92
CA TRP A 358 -4.10 -19.15 22.44
C TRP A 358 -4.41 -17.86 21.69
N ARG A 359 -5.60 -17.76 21.08
CA ARG A 359 -6.01 -16.62 20.24
C ARG A 359 -6.10 -15.32 21.04
N GLU A 360 -6.32 -15.41 22.34
CA GLU A 360 -6.36 -14.25 23.25
C GLU A 360 -4.96 -13.66 23.51
N TYR A 361 -3.91 -14.46 23.34
CA TYR A 361 -2.54 -14.10 23.73
C TYR A 361 -1.58 -13.95 22.54
N MET A 362 -1.95 -14.49 21.37
CA MET A 362 -1.11 -14.47 20.18
C MET A 362 -0.88 -13.04 19.70
N ARG A 363 0.40 -12.66 19.65
CA ARG A 363 0.81 -11.32 19.22
C ARG A 363 0.53 -11.15 17.73
N ASN A 364 -0.05 -10.01 17.36
CA ASN A 364 -0.42 -9.66 15.98
C ASN A 364 -1.35 -10.69 15.32
N TRP A 365 -2.05 -11.50 16.11
CA TRP A 365 -3.07 -12.39 15.58
C TRP A 365 -4.30 -11.61 15.15
N THR A 366 -4.77 -11.90 13.95
CA THR A 366 -6.11 -11.53 13.50
C THR A 366 -6.71 -12.76 12.83
N ALA A 367 -7.98 -13.02 13.12
CA ALA A 367 -8.69 -14.12 12.50
C ALA A 367 -8.75 -13.90 10.97
N PRO A 368 -8.47 -14.93 10.15
CA PRO A 368 -8.58 -14.80 8.71
C PRO A 368 -9.99 -14.37 8.28
N GLN A 369 -10.08 -13.37 7.41
CA GLN A 369 -11.31 -12.70 7.01
C GLN A 369 -11.32 -12.37 5.52
N SER A 370 -12.46 -11.92 5.00
CA SER A 370 -12.50 -11.42 3.63
C SER A 370 -11.65 -10.15 3.55
N MET A 371 -10.84 -10.04 2.51
CA MET A 371 -10.06 -8.84 2.21
C MET A 371 -10.39 -8.36 0.82
N GLU A 372 -10.64 -7.07 0.69
CA GLU A 372 -10.87 -6.42 -0.59
C GLU A 372 -9.70 -5.50 -0.93
N SER A 373 -9.34 -5.50 -2.21
CA SER A 373 -8.35 -4.56 -2.74
C SER A 373 -8.92 -3.15 -2.78
N ARG A 374 -8.13 -2.16 -2.37
CA ARG A 374 -8.51 -0.73 -2.48
C ARG A 374 -8.69 -0.27 -3.92
N ILE A 375 -8.16 -1.02 -4.87
CA ILE A 375 -8.20 -0.69 -6.30
C ILE A 375 -9.19 -1.58 -7.08
N SER A 376 -9.87 -2.56 -6.48
CA SER A 376 -10.78 -3.49 -7.18
C SER A 376 -11.84 -2.78 -8.05
N GLY A 377 -12.54 -1.79 -7.50
CA GLY A 377 -13.59 -1.05 -8.18
C GLY A 377 -13.14 -0.17 -9.36
N LEU A 378 -11.83 -0.02 -9.59
CA LEU A 378 -11.34 0.70 -10.77
C LEU A 378 -11.36 -0.19 -12.03
N MET A 379 -11.41 -1.52 -11.90
CA MET A 379 -11.48 -2.45 -13.04
C MET A 379 -12.74 -2.23 -13.87
N GLU A 380 -13.89 -2.06 -13.23
CA GLU A 380 -15.17 -1.81 -13.91
C GLU A 380 -15.17 -0.51 -14.70
N LYS A 381 -14.23 0.40 -14.43
CA LYS A 381 -14.04 1.69 -15.10
C LYS A 381 -12.90 1.68 -16.13
N ASN A 382 -12.44 0.50 -16.54
CA ASN A 382 -11.29 0.32 -17.45
C ASN A 382 -9.99 1.00 -16.96
N LEU A 383 -9.83 1.16 -15.64
CA LEU A 383 -8.62 1.72 -15.04
C LEU A 383 -7.57 0.63 -14.74
N PHE A 384 -7.76 -0.57 -15.30
CA PHE A 384 -6.79 -1.65 -15.32
C PHE A 384 -6.65 -2.17 -16.75
N PRO A 385 -5.44 -2.61 -17.14
CA PRO A 385 -5.31 -3.51 -18.27
C PRO A 385 -6.13 -4.79 -18.01
N PRO A 386 -6.99 -5.24 -18.94
CA PRO A 386 -7.83 -6.40 -18.72
C PRO A 386 -6.98 -7.68 -18.62
N THR A 387 -7.26 -8.50 -17.60
CA THR A 387 -6.68 -9.84 -17.46
C THR A 387 -7.55 -10.86 -18.18
N ASP A 388 -6.98 -12.03 -18.50
CA ASP A 388 -7.74 -13.10 -19.16
C ASP A 388 -8.90 -13.60 -18.28
N ALA A 389 -8.72 -13.58 -16.96
CA ALA A 389 -9.77 -13.85 -15.97
C ALA A 389 -10.91 -12.82 -16.04
N PHE A 390 -10.57 -11.54 -16.09
CA PHE A 390 -11.55 -10.47 -16.21
C PHE A 390 -12.34 -10.53 -17.53
N ILE A 391 -11.68 -10.89 -18.64
CA ILE A 391 -12.38 -11.04 -19.91
C ILE A 391 -13.34 -12.24 -19.87
N ALA A 392 -12.95 -13.35 -19.23
CA ALA A 392 -13.82 -14.49 -19.03
C ALA A 392 -15.06 -14.14 -18.19
N SER A 393 -14.90 -13.36 -17.12
CA SER A 393 -16.04 -12.93 -16.29
C SER A 393 -16.98 -11.99 -17.04
N LEU A 394 -16.45 -11.11 -17.91
CA LEU A 394 -17.27 -10.30 -18.82
C LEU A 394 -18.04 -11.16 -19.83
N ALA A 395 -17.40 -12.16 -20.43
CA ALA A 395 -18.06 -13.08 -21.35
C ALA A 395 -19.25 -13.79 -20.68
N GLN A 396 -19.03 -14.33 -19.47
CA GLN A 396 -20.08 -14.95 -18.67
C GLN A 396 -21.21 -13.96 -18.36
N LYS A 397 -20.89 -12.74 -17.95
CA LYS A 397 -21.88 -11.67 -17.69
C LYS A 397 -22.73 -11.36 -18.92
N TYR A 398 -22.14 -11.45 -20.12
CA TYR A 398 -22.85 -11.26 -21.39
C TYR A 398 -23.55 -12.53 -21.90
N GLY A 399 -23.52 -13.64 -21.16
CA GLY A 399 -24.10 -14.92 -21.58
C GLY A 399 -23.36 -15.56 -22.76
N MET A 400 -22.07 -15.29 -22.90
CA MET A 400 -21.23 -15.80 -23.99
C MET A 400 -20.39 -17.00 -23.52
N THR A 401 -20.24 -18.00 -24.38
CA THR A 401 -19.29 -19.10 -24.20
C THR A 401 -17.87 -18.60 -24.44
N TYR A 402 -16.95 -18.91 -23.54
CA TYR A 402 -15.57 -18.44 -23.63
C TYR A 402 -14.57 -19.42 -23.00
N THR A 403 -13.58 -19.81 -23.79
CA THR A 403 -12.45 -20.62 -23.36
C THR A 403 -11.23 -19.73 -23.08
N LYS A 404 -10.72 -19.78 -21.84
CA LYS A 404 -9.52 -19.04 -21.40
C LYS A 404 -8.26 -19.49 -22.16
N GLY A 405 -7.24 -18.62 -22.21
CA GLY A 405 -5.92 -18.93 -22.79
C GLY A 405 -5.68 -18.43 -24.21
N LYS A 406 -6.71 -17.87 -24.87
CA LYS A 406 -6.60 -17.14 -26.15
C LYS A 406 -5.54 -16.03 -26.06
N LYS A 407 -4.85 -15.76 -27.17
CA LYS A 407 -3.72 -14.81 -27.24
C LYS A 407 -4.04 -13.61 -28.12
N GLY A 408 -3.23 -12.56 -27.99
CA GLY A 408 -3.37 -11.35 -28.80
C GLY A 408 -4.76 -10.72 -28.71
N GLU A 409 -5.29 -10.32 -29.85
CA GLU A 409 -6.64 -9.77 -30.00
C GLU A 409 -7.73 -10.84 -29.77
N ASP A 410 -7.48 -12.12 -30.04
CA ASP A 410 -8.52 -13.16 -30.00
C ASP A 410 -9.07 -13.42 -28.60
N ARG A 411 -8.35 -13.00 -27.55
CA ARG A 411 -8.85 -13.03 -26.16
C ARG A 411 -10.11 -12.20 -25.95
N PHE A 412 -10.37 -11.21 -26.80
CA PHE A 412 -11.52 -10.32 -26.66
C PHE A 412 -12.77 -10.82 -27.40
N TYR A 413 -12.79 -12.10 -27.80
CA TYR A 413 -13.89 -12.71 -28.53
C TYR A 413 -14.35 -14.00 -27.85
N SER A 414 -15.66 -14.24 -27.87
CA SER A 414 -16.28 -15.48 -27.43
C SER A 414 -15.81 -16.67 -28.28
N ASP A 415 -16.16 -17.90 -27.89
CA ASP A 415 -15.86 -19.10 -28.67
C ASP A 415 -16.61 -19.11 -30.01
N GLU A 416 -17.74 -18.41 -30.09
CA GLU A 416 -18.50 -18.15 -31.32
C GLU A 416 -17.97 -16.95 -32.12
N GLY A 417 -16.87 -16.32 -31.70
CA GLY A 417 -16.29 -15.16 -32.38
C GLY A 417 -17.05 -13.84 -32.17
N ARG A 418 -18.00 -13.79 -31.22
CA ARG A 418 -18.70 -12.53 -30.88
C ARG A 418 -17.76 -11.62 -30.06
N PRO A 419 -17.71 -10.30 -30.33
CA PRO A 419 -16.87 -9.39 -29.57
C PRO A 419 -17.36 -9.24 -28.13
N ILE A 420 -16.44 -9.41 -27.17
CA ILE A 420 -16.66 -9.14 -25.75
C ILE A 420 -16.27 -7.67 -25.51
N TYR A 421 -17.24 -6.77 -25.48
CA TYR A 421 -16.99 -5.34 -25.33
C TYR A 421 -16.52 -4.96 -23.91
N PRO A 422 -15.65 -3.94 -23.79
CA PRO A 422 -15.21 -3.44 -22.49
C PRO A 422 -16.41 -2.95 -21.66
N PRO A 423 -16.31 -2.99 -20.32
CA PRO A 423 -17.30 -2.36 -19.45
C PRO A 423 -17.26 -0.84 -19.60
N ASN A 424 -18.12 -0.14 -18.86
CA ASN A 424 -18.14 1.33 -18.77
C ASN A 424 -18.19 2.02 -20.14
N ASN A 425 -19.00 1.47 -21.07
CA ASN A 425 -19.16 2.03 -22.42
C ASN A 425 -17.83 2.15 -23.20
N GLY A 426 -16.82 1.34 -22.84
CA GLY A 426 -15.47 1.45 -23.39
C GLY A 426 -14.71 2.71 -23.00
N ALA A 427 -15.19 3.49 -22.02
CA ALA A 427 -14.49 4.66 -21.52
C ALA A 427 -13.54 4.31 -20.37
N VAL A 428 -12.41 5.01 -20.29
CA VAL A 428 -11.51 4.99 -19.13
C VAL A 428 -12.03 5.98 -18.10
N GLY A 429 -12.26 5.52 -16.87
CA GLY A 429 -12.68 6.37 -15.77
C GLY A 429 -14.11 6.90 -15.93
N LYS A 430 -14.33 8.16 -15.58
CA LYS A 430 -15.65 8.79 -15.64
C LYS A 430 -15.80 9.53 -16.96
N GLU A 431 -16.91 9.29 -17.67
CA GLU A 431 -17.30 10.14 -18.80
C GLU A 431 -17.70 11.53 -18.30
N GLU A 432 -17.20 12.58 -18.93
CA GLU A 432 -17.54 13.96 -18.59
C GLU A 432 -18.62 14.50 -19.53
N LYS A 433 -19.56 15.25 -18.97
CA LYS A 433 -20.56 15.98 -19.78
C LYS A 433 -19.86 17.10 -20.53
N THR A 434 -20.13 17.22 -21.82
CA THR A 434 -19.60 18.29 -22.66
C THR A 434 -20.64 18.73 -23.68
N VAL A 435 -20.40 19.89 -24.30
CA VAL A 435 -21.20 20.41 -25.41
C VAL A 435 -20.26 20.59 -26.60
N LEU A 436 -20.54 19.88 -27.69
CA LEU A 436 -19.82 20.05 -28.94
C LEU A 436 -20.43 21.22 -29.70
N PRO A 437 -19.65 22.26 -30.05
CA PRO A 437 -20.20 23.42 -30.73
C PRO A 437 -20.60 23.10 -32.17
N LYS A 438 -21.57 23.84 -32.69
CA LYS A 438 -21.92 23.84 -34.12
C LYS A 438 -20.65 23.97 -34.99
N GLY A 439 -20.60 23.21 -36.08
CA GLY A 439 -19.48 23.17 -37.01
C GLY A 439 -18.39 22.16 -36.61
N THR A 440 -18.45 21.59 -35.41
CA THR A 440 -17.53 20.50 -35.01
C THR A 440 -17.72 19.31 -35.95
N VAL A 441 -16.61 18.74 -36.41
CA VAL A 441 -16.62 17.57 -37.27
C VAL A 441 -16.31 16.32 -36.46
N ILE A 442 -17.20 15.33 -36.57
CA ILE A 442 -17.08 14.03 -35.91
C ILE A 442 -17.04 12.92 -36.96
N SER A 443 -16.48 11.78 -36.58
CA SER A 443 -16.34 10.64 -37.49
C SER A 443 -16.56 9.30 -36.77
N ARG A 444 -17.07 8.31 -37.49
CA ARG A 444 -17.44 6.99 -36.96
C ARG A 444 -17.21 5.88 -37.99
N TYR A 445 -16.74 4.74 -37.52
CA TYR A 445 -16.84 3.47 -38.23
C TYR A 445 -18.08 2.70 -37.74
N GLY A 446 -18.99 2.38 -38.65
CA GLY A 446 -20.22 1.62 -38.36
C GLY A 446 -21.49 2.36 -38.75
N GLY A 447 -22.57 1.59 -38.96
CA GLY A 447 -23.86 2.15 -39.39
C GLY A 447 -24.48 3.18 -38.45
N ASN A 448 -25.45 3.93 -38.99
CA ASN A 448 -26.07 5.11 -38.38
C ASN A 448 -26.96 4.82 -37.16
N ALA A 449 -27.24 3.56 -36.85
CA ALA A 449 -27.96 3.16 -35.64
C ALA A 449 -27.14 3.40 -34.34
N GLY A 450 -25.81 3.54 -34.46
CA GLY A 450 -24.92 3.77 -33.32
C GLY A 450 -25.02 5.19 -32.74
N LYS A 451 -24.54 5.34 -31.48
CA LYS A 451 -24.50 6.61 -30.74
C LYS A 451 -23.08 7.11 -30.40
N TYR A 452 -22.05 6.44 -30.91
CA TYR A 452 -20.66 6.77 -30.59
C TYR A 452 -19.95 7.39 -31.78
N ALA A 453 -19.22 8.47 -31.59
CA ALA A 453 -18.34 9.05 -32.61
C ALA A 453 -17.03 9.49 -31.96
N SER A 454 -16.06 9.90 -32.76
CA SER A 454 -14.82 10.53 -32.28
C SER A 454 -14.58 11.83 -33.05
N PRO A 455 -13.70 12.73 -32.57
CA PRO A 455 -13.23 13.84 -33.38
C PRO A 455 -12.75 13.38 -34.77
N GLU A 456 -12.97 14.19 -35.80
CA GLU A 456 -12.35 13.99 -37.11
C GLU A 456 -10.82 13.79 -36.97
N GLY A 457 -10.25 12.89 -37.79
CA GLY A 457 -8.83 12.56 -37.72
C GLY A 457 -8.42 11.60 -36.61
N THR A 458 -9.33 11.16 -35.72
CA THR A 458 -9.00 10.12 -34.73
C THR A 458 -8.65 8.81 -35.43
N ALA A 459 -7.44 8.31 -35.22
CA ALA A 459 -6.91 7.07 -35.82
C ALA A 459 -7.77 5.84 -35.50
N MET A 460 -7.70 4.81 -36.36
CA MET A 460 -8.48 3.58 -36.20
C MET A 460 -8.13 2.85 -34.89
N GLU A 461 -6.84 2.72 -34.60
CA GLU A 461 -6.28 2.05 -33.43
C GLU A 461 -6.68 2.78 -32.14
N ALA A 462 -6.83 4.11 -32.24
CA ALA A 462 -7.20 4.95 -31.11
C ALA A 462 -8.67 4.77 -30.67
N ARG A 463 -9.49 4.13 -31.51
CA ARG A 463 -10.92 3.87 -31.27
C ARG A 463 -11.20 2.49 -30.68
N ALA A 464 -10.19 1.63 -30.58
CA ALA A 464 -10.28 0.27 -30.05
C ALA A 464 -11.52 -0.51 -30.55
N LEU A 465 -11.69 -0.57 -31.87
CA LEU A 465 -12.83 -1.22 -32.52
C LEU A 465 -12.60 -2.72 -32.75
N SER A 466 -13.68 -3.50 -32.73
CA SER A 466 -13.62 -4.93 -33.01
C SER A 466 -13.09 -5.22 -34.42
N LYS A 467 -12.47 -6.39 -34.62
CA LYS A 467 -11.98 -6.94 -35.89
C LYS A 467 -13.04 -6.88 -36.97
N GLN A 468 -14.29 -7.19 -36.62
CA GLN A 468 -15.42 -7.10 -37.55
C GLN A 468 -15.69 -5.65 -37.96
N THR A 469 -15.79 -4.75 -36.97
CA THR A 469 -16.05 -3.32 -37.25
C THR A 469 -14.98 -2.73 -38.15
N ARG A 470 -13.70 -3.00 -37.87
CA ARG A 470 -12.55 -2.51 -38.65
C ARG A 470 -12.53 -3.01 -40.09
N LYS A 471 -13.06 -4.21 -40.36
CA LYS A 471 -13.05 -4.83 -41.69
C LYS A 471 -14.27 -4.49 -42.55
N GLN A 472 -15.41 -4.24 -41.93
CA GLN A 472 -16.71 -4.22 -42.62
C GLN A 472 -17.33 -2.83 -42.74
N ASN A 473 -16.74 -1.80 -42.14
CA ASN A 473 -17.33 -0.47 -42.12
C ASN A 473 -16.34 0.56 -42.60
N ASP A 474 -16.80 1.46 -43.46
CA ASP A 474 -16.07 2.63 -43.88
C ASP A 474 -16.16 3.74 -42.84
N LEU A 475 -15.27 4.74 -42.97
CA LEU A 475 -15.29 5.93 -42.12
C LEU A 475 -16.35 6.90 -42.62
N HIS A 476 -17.36 7.15 -41.80
CA HIS A 476 -18.34 8.21 -42.05
C HIS A 476 -17.95 9.46 -41.28
N THR A 477 -18.15 10.63 -41.89
CA THR A 477 -17.84 11.93 -41.31
C THR A 477 -19.08 12.80 -41.31
N PHE A 478 -19.30 13.52 -40.21
CA PHE A 478 -20.48 14.34 -40.00
C PHE A 478 -20.09 15.71 -39.46
N VAL A 479 -20.81 16.74 -39.88
CA VAL A 479 -20.72 18.10 -39.33
C VAL A 479 -21.91 18.34 -38.41
N LEU A 480 -21.64 18.93 -37.24
CA LEU A 480 -22.66 19.34 -36.30
C LEU A 480 -23.36 20.62 -36.76
N GLU A 481 -24.68 20.57 -36.98
CA GLU A 481 -25.47 21.71 -37.46
C GLU A 481 -25.97 22.63 -36.34
N LYS A 482 -25.77 22.20 -35.10
CA LYS A 482 -26.04 22.94 -33.86
C LYS A 482 -25.13 22.45 -32.74
N ASP A 483 -25.18 23.13 -31.60
CA ASP A 483 -24.52 22.67 -30.39
C ASP A 483 -25.18 21.36 -29.90
N VAL A 484 -24.36 20.37 -29.57
CA VAL A 484 -24.82 19.04 -29.14
C VAL A 484 -24.21 18.66 -27.81
N GLU A 485 -25.08 18.44 -26.83
CA GLU A 485 -24.68 17.87 -25.55
C GLU A 485 -24.34 16.39 -25.70
N CYS A 486 -23.19 15.97 -25.20
CA CYS A 486 -22.80 14.57 -25.18
C CYS A 486 -21.97 14.23 -23.95
N LEU A 487 -21.64 12.95 -23.83
CA LEU A 487 -20.65 12.49 -22.88
C LEU A 487 -19.34 12.23 -23.62
N GLN A 488 -18.25 12.75 -23.08
CA GLN A 488 -16.91 12.58 -23.61
C GLN A 488 -16.12 11.64 -22.70
N GLY A 489 -15.39 10.71 -23.31
CA GLY A 489 -14.50 9.80 -22.60
C GLY A 489 -13.25 9.47 -23.39
N GLU A 490 -12.18 9.11 -22.68
CA GLU A 490 -11.01 8.45 -23.27
C GLU A 490 -11.37 7.00 -23.56
N VAL A 491 -11.04 6.50 -24.76
CA VAL A 491 -11.34 5.12 -25.17
C VAL A 491 -10.38 4.15 -24.47
N ALA A 492 -10.93 3.10 -23.85
CA ALA A 492 -10.15 2.05 -23.22
C ALA A 492 -9.35 1.22 -24.25
N PRO A 493 -8.07 0.88 -23.99
CA PRO A 493 -7.35 -0.09 -24.80
C PRO A 493 -8.06 -1.43 -24.80
N TRP A 494 -8.53 -1.89 -25.97
CA TRP A 494 -9.31 -3.11 -26.12
C TRP A 494 -9.14 -3.73 -27.51
N PHE A 495 -9.56 -4.98 -27.71
CA PHE A 495 -9.40 -5.72 -28.99
C PHE A 495 -7.96 -5.73 -29.54
N GLY A 496 -6.96 -5.67 -28.66
CA GLY A 496 -5.54 -5.59 -29.06
C GLY A 496 -5.17 -4.29 -29.79
N GLN A 497 -5.95 -3.23 -29.60
CA GLN A 497 -5.70 -1.88 -30.13
C GLN A 497 -5.28 -0.95 -28.99
N GLU A 498 -4.66 0.18 -29.36
CA GLU A 498 -4.13 1.13 -28.39
C GLU A 498 -5.21 1.86 -27.59
N GLY A 499 -6.36 2.14 -28.21
CA GLY A 499 -7.38 3.01 -27.60
C GLY A 499 -6.81 4.42 -27.37
N ARG A 500 -7.16 5.07 -26.25
CA ARG A 500 -6.68 6.40 -25.85
C ARG A 500 -7.17 7.57 -26.74
N GLY A 501 -7.93 7.28 -27.79
CA GLY A 501 -8.66 8.31 -28.53
C GLY A 501 -9.79 8.91 -27.69
N VAL A 502 -10.37 9.99 -28.20
CA VAL A 502 -11.59 10.58 -27.61
C VAL A 502 -12.81 9.93 -28.25
N GLN A 503 -13.77 9.54 -27.42
CA GLN A 503 -15.11 9.16 -27.87
C GLN A 503 -16.17 10.12 -27.32
N TYR A 504 -17.16 10.36 -28.15
CA TYR A 504 -18.39 11.06 -27.84
C TYR A 504 -19.54 10.07 -27.85
N ARG A 505 -20.23 9.97 -26.72
CA ARG A 505 -21.50 9.25 -26.60
C ARG A 505 -22.65 10.25 -26.68
N LEU A 506 -23.29 10.24 -27.83
CA LEU A 506 -24.40 11.13 -28.18
C LEU A 506 -25.69 10.69 -27.48
N GLN A 507 -26.64 11.62 -27.30
CA GLN A 507 -27.92 11.33 -26.64
C GLN A 507 -28.79 10.36 -27.47
N SER A 508 -28.69 10.43 -28.80
CA SER A 508 -29.46 9.59 -29.74
C SER A 508 -28.57 9.00 -30.85
N SER A 509 -29.14 8.13 -31.69
CA SER A 509 -28.41 7.56 -32.82
C SER A 509 -28.06 8.62 -33.87
N ILE A 510 -26.98 8.40 -34.63
CA ILE A 510 -26.59 9.23 -35.78
C ILE A 510 -27.78 9.38 -36.74
N GLU A 511 -28.51 8.29 -37.01
CA GLU A 511 -29.70 8.31 -37.85
C GLU A 511 -30.78 9.28 -37.34
N SER A 512 -31.05 9.26 -36.03
CA SER A 512 -32.05 10.15 -35.44
C SER A 512 -31.62 11.62 -35.50
N MET A 513 -30.32 11.88 -35.35
CA MET A 513 -29.75 13.22 -35.40
C MET A 513 -29.74 13.77 -36.83
N LEU A 514 -29.42 12.94 -37.83
CA LEU A 514 -29.54 13.28 -39.24
C LEU A 514 -31.00 13.64 -39.60
N LYS A 515 -31.97 12.81 -39.18
CA LYS A 515 -33.41 13.07 -39.42
C LYS A 515 -33.90 14.38 -38.81
N ARG A 516 -33.31 14.80 -37.69
CA ARG A 516 -33.64 16.07 -37.01
C ARG A 516 -32.83 17.26 -37.53
N GLY A 517 -31.94 17.07 -38.50
CA GLY A 517 -31.05 18.12 -39.01
C GLY A 517 -30.04 18.63 -37.97
N GLU A 518 -29.66 17.80 -37.00
CA GLU A 518 -28.65 18.13 -35.97
C GLU A 518 -27.23 17.78 -36.45
N LEU A 519 -27.15 16.88 -37.42
CA LEU A 519 -25.95 16.46 -38.13
C LEU A 519 -26.22 16.50 -39.63
N SER A 520 -25.18 16.73 -40.41
CA SER A 520 -25.13 16.51 -41.86
C SER A 520 -23.94 15.60 -42.20
N GLU A 521 -24.05 14.75 -43.22
CA GLU A 521 -22.93 13.92 -43.71
C GLU A 521 -22.01 14.80 -44.58
N LYS A 522 -20.69 14.67 -44.37
CA LYS A 522 -19.65 15.50 -45.00
C LYS A 522 -19.10 14.88 -46.27
#